data_AF-A0A168LDV6-F1
#
_entry.id   AF-A0A168LDV6-F1
#
_cell.length_a   1.000
_cell.length_b   1.000
_cell.length_c   1.000
_cell.angle_alpha   90.00
_cell.angle_beta   90.00
_cell.angle_gamma   90.00
#
_symmetry.space_group_name_H-M   'P 1'
#
loop_
_entity.id
_entity.type
_entity.pdbx_description
1 polymer ?
#
loop_
_entity_poly.entity_id
_entity_poly.type
_entity_poly.pdbx_seq_one_letter_code
_entity_poly.pdbx_strand_id
1 'polypeptide(L)'
;MNIPDFKIGTLDALVLLSDDLVKYDTVFEQSVNKLADMLNTLLRGQQANLQDQLLVNDKPIDQYISTFTWNAMKYRTDKSLQETTATLSQEVTAIDNVMKNKLNLYTQNKNALQTLQRKQTGNLSVRNLNGIVKKQHCVLNSEFLTTLIVAVPKTLFKQWNNRYETLTDMVVPRSSVKIAEDEEFGLFTVTVFKRTVDEFSHKAREERFIPRDFTYDEDALQTQQRELEEASATEREQQAELLRLTKTNFGETFASWLHLKALRVFVESVLRYGLPP
;
A
#
# COMPACT_ATOMS: atom_id res chain seq x y z
N MET A 1 11.40 34.65 19.17
CA MET A 1 10.64 33.58 19.84
C MET A 1 10.26 34.09 21.21
N ASN A 2 8.98 34.23 21.51
CA ASN A 2 8.52 34.68 22.83
C ASN A 2 8.20 33.43 23.68
N ILE A 3 9.00 33.17 24.72
CA ILE A 3 8.84 32.03 25.63
C ILE A 3 8.12 32.55 26.88
N PRO A 4 6.97 31.96 27.26
CA PRO A 4 6.24 32.41 28.44
C PRO A 4 6.91 31.97 29.74
N ASP A 5 6.53 32.61 30.83
CA ASP A 5 6.88 32.13 32.17
C ASP A 5 6.13 30.84 32.47
N PHE A 6 6.88 29.81 32.87
CA PHE A 6 6.33 28.53 33.29
C PHE A 6 6.38 28.39 34.81
N LYS A 7 5.46 27.57 35.36
CA LYS A 7 5.53 27.17 36.75
C LYS A 7 6.77 26.31 37.01
N ILE A 8 7.70 26.85 37.78
CA ILE A 8 8.98 26.21 38.11
C ILE A 8 8.81 25.31 39.34
N GLY A 9 9.31 24.09 39.25
CA GLY A 9 9.35 23.11 40.34
C GLY A 9 10.65 23.21 41.17
N THR A 10 11.12 22.07 41.65
CA THR A 10 12.43 21.97 42.33
C THR A 10 13.57 21.88 41.32
N LEU A 11 14.79 22.25 41.73
CA LEU A 11 15.99 22.12 40.89
C LEU A 11 16.22 20.66 40.45
N ASP A 12 16.08 19.72 41.38
CA ASP A 12 16.22 18.28 41.09
C ASP A 12 15.24 17.81 40.01
N ALA A 13 14.00 18.32 40.05
CA ALA A 13 12.99 18.01 39.04
C ALA A 13 13.34 18.59 37.66
N LEU A 14 13.97 19.77 37.62
CA LEU A 14 14.45 20.36 36.36
C LEU A 14 15.62 19.59 35.76
N VAL A 15 16.54 19.08 36.59
CA VAL A 15 17.66 18.25 36.13
C VAL A 15 17.15 16.96 35.48
N LEU A 16 16.24 16.24 36.15
CA LEU A 16 15.62 15.03 35.59
C LEU A 16 14.84 15.34 34.30
N LEU A 17 14.09 16.44 34.29
CA LEU A 17 13.32 16.86 33.11
C LEU A 17 14.24 17.21 31.94
N SER A 18 15.41 17.80 32.18
CA SER A 18 16.38 18.12 31.13
C SER A 18 16.80 16.88 30.34
N ASP A 19 17.07 15.76 31.03
CA ASP A 19 17.44 14.50 30.38
C ASP A 19 16.29 13.93 29.55
N ASP A 20 15.05 14.01 30.05
CA ASP A 20 13.87 13.53 29.33
C ASP A 20 13.54 14.41 28.12
N LEU A 21 13.72 15.73 28.21
CA LEU A 21 13.54 16.65 27.09
C LEU A 21 14.51 16.34 25.93
N VAL A 22 15.74 15.91 26.21
CA VAL A 22 16.70 15.48 25.18
C VAL A 22 16.22 14.20 24.48
N LYS A 23 15.71 13.22 25.23
CA LYS A 23 15.15 11.99 24.66
C LYS A 23 13.94 12.29 23.78
N TYR A 24 13.00 13.09 24.28
CA TYR A 24 11.80 13.45 23.51
C TYR A 24 12.12 14.29 22.28
N ASP A 25 13.14 15.16 22.33
CA ASP A 25 13.58 15.96 21.17
C ASP A 25 14.01 15.05 20.03
N THR A 26 14.77 13.99 20.35
CA THR A 26 15.20 12.98 19.38
C THR A 26 14.02 12.20 18.80
N VAL A 27 13.08 11.79 19.64
CA VAL A 27 11.88 11.05 19.20
C VAL A 27 11.02 11.92 18.28
N PHE A 28 10.78 13.18 18.64
CA PHE A 28 9.92 14.07 17.87
C PHE A 28 10.54 14.41 16.52
N GLU A 29 11.86 14.63 16.47
CA GLU A 29 12.60 14.78 15.22
C GLU A 29 12.39 13.58 14.29
N GLN A 30 12.53 12.36 14.81
CA GLN A 30 12.32 11.14 14.03
C GLN A 30 10.88 11.04 13.52
N SER A 31 9.89 11.36 14.35
CA SER A 31 8.48 11.36 13.95
C SER A 31 8.20 12.38 12.84
N VAL A 32 8.71 13.61 12.96
CA VAL A 32 8.59 14.66 11.92
C VAL A 32 9.23 14.20 10.61
N ASN A 33 10.47 13.70 10.66
CA ASN A 33 11.19 13.25 9.47
C ASN A 33 10.47 12.09 8.77
N LYS A 34 9.97 11.12 9.54
CA LYS A 34 9.18 9.99 9.03
C LYS A 34 7.89 10.45 8.33
N LEU A 35 7.20 11.46 8.87
CA LEU A 35 6.02 12.04 8.25
C LEU A 35 6.37 12.79 6.95
N ALA A 36 7.49 13.53 6.93
CA ALA A 36 7.99 14.19 5.73
C ALA A 36 8.36 13.18 4.62
N ASP A 37 9.02 12.08 4.98
CA ASP A 37 9.36 10.99 4.05
C ASP A 37 8.12 10.28 3.49
N MET A 38 7.12 10.07 4.36
CA MET A 38 5.83 9.52 3.95
C MET A 38 5.13 10.45 2.97
N LEU A 39 5.11 11.75 3.27
CA LEU A 39 4.53 12.76 2.39
C LEU A 39 5.23 12.79 1.03
N ASN A 40 6.57 12.78 1.02
CA ASN A 40 7.38 12.71 -0.19
C ASN A 40 7.00 11.47 -1.02
N THR A 41 6.89 10.31 -0.38
CA THR A 41 6.53 9.05 -1.06
C THR A 41 5.12 9.08 -1.65
N LEU A 42 4.15 9.66 -0.94
CA LEU A 42 2.76 9.78 -1.40
C LEU A 42 2.60 10.82 -2.53
N LEU A 43 3.47 11.83 -2.57
CA LEU A 43 3.50 12.84 -3.62
C LEU A 43 4.28 12.40 -4.86
N ARG A 44 5.09 11.33 -4.81
CA ARG A 44 5.81 10.81 -5.99
C ARG A 44 4.80 10.48 -7.11
N GLY A 45 4.92 11.19 -8.22
CA GLY A 45 4.01 11.09 -9.38
C GLY A 45 2.99 12.22 -9.48
N GLN A 46 2.84 13.04 -8.44
CA GLN A 46 2.17 14.34 -8.50
C GLN A 46 3.24 15.40 -8.81
N GLN A 47 2.95 16.35 -9.71
CA GLN A 47 3.83 17.51 -9.94
C GLN A 47 3.73 18.52 -8.79
N ALA A 48 3.84 18.04 -7.55
CA ALA A 48 3.76 18.83 -6.34
C ALA A 48 5.14 18.90 -5.68
N ASN A 49 5.59 20.11 -5.35
CA ASN A 49 6.82 20.31 -4.61
C ASN A 49 6.58 19.96 -3.13
N LEU A 50 7.43 19.11 -2.55
CA LEU A 50 7.33 18.69 -1.15
C LEU A 50 7.34 19.89 -0.19
N GLN A 51 8.20 20.88 -0.45
CA GLN A 51 8.35 22.07 0.40
C GLN A 51 7.03 22.83 0.58
N ASP A 52 6.23 22.92 -0.48
CA ASP A 52 4.95 23.63 -0.46
C ASP A 52 3.87 22.86 0.34
N GLN A 53 4.11 21.58 0.64
CA GLN A 53 3.17 20.72 1.36
C GLN A 53 3.52 20.57 2.85
N LEU A 54 4.74 20.94 3.25
CA LEU A 54 5.19 20.91 4.65
C LEU A 54 4.75 22.19 5.36
N LEU A 55 3.48 22.21 5.78
CA LEU A 55 2.86 23.35 6.44
C LEU A 55 2.59 23.07 7.92
N VAL A 56 2.69 24.11 8.73
CA VAL A 56 2.42 24.09 10.17
C VAL A 56 1.44 25.22 10.48
N ASN A 57 0.22 24.89 10.89
CA ASN A 57 -0.88 25.86 11.02
C ASN A 57 -1.04 26.74 9.77
N ASP A 58 -1.06 26.10 8.60
CA ASP A 58 -1.17 26.74 7.28
C ASP A 58 -0.04 27.72 6.91
N LYS A 59 1.10 27.65 7.62
CA LYS A 59 2.30 28.45 7.34
C LYS A 59 3.46 27.56 6.90
N PRO A 60 4.33 28.01 5.98
CA PRO A 60 5.63 27.38 5.75
C PRO A 60 6.44 27.28 7.04
N ILE A 61 7.27 26.23 7.14
CA ILE A 61 8.08 25.94 8.35
C ILE A 61 8.85 27.18 8.83
N ASP A 62 9.59 27.84 7.94
CA ASP A 62 10.42 29.01 8.30
C ASP A 62 9.59 30.17 8.85
N GLN A 63 8.42 30.41 8.27
CA GLN A 63 7.49 31.42 8.75
C GLN A 63 6.89 31.04 10.10
N TYR A 64 6.57 29.76 10.32
CA TYR A 64 6.06 29.27 11.60
C TYR A 64 7.10 29.42 12.72
N ILE A 65 8.37 29.06 12.45
CA ILE A 65 9.48 29.21 13.41
C ILE A 65 9.69 30.68 13.78
N SER A 66 9.77 31.57 12.78
CA SER A 66 10.01 33.00 13.01
C SER A 66 8.87 33.70 13.76
N THR A 67 7.63 33.23 13.58
CA THR A 67 6.43 33.77 14.24
C THR A 67 5.91 32.91 15.39
N PHE A 68 6.73 32.01 15.93
CA PHE A 68 6.31 31.09 16.97
C PHE A 68 5.78 31.82 18.21
N THR A 69 4.60 31.38 18.65
CA THR A 69 3.96 31.77 19.90
C THR A 69 3.53 30.52 20.65
N TRP A 70 3.78 30.48 21.95
CA TRP A 70 3.33 29.39 22.80
C TRP A 70 1.81 29.23 22.77
N ASN A 71 1.32 28.01 22.51
CA ASN A 71 -0.09 27.70 22.51
C ASN A 71 -0.59 27.46 23.94
N ALA A 72 -0.91 28.54 24.65
CA ALA A 72 -1.39 28.49 26.04
C ALA A 72 -2.76 27.79 26.20
N MET A 73 -3.57 27.70 25.15
CA MET A 73 -4.84 26.97 25.18
C MET A 73 -4.62 25.46 25.24
N LYS A 74 -3.60 24.97 24.53
CA LYS A 74 -3.26 23.53 24.47
C LYS A 74 -2.30 23.12 25.57
N TYR A 75 -1.27 23.93 25.82
CA TYR A 75 -0.22 23.68 26.80
C TYR A 75 -0.26 24.77 27.87
N ARG A 76 -1.05 24.54 28.92
CA ARG A 76 -1.29 25.54 29.97
C ARG A 76 -0.03 25.82 30.79
N THR A 77 0.32 27.10 30.96
CA THR A 77 1.54 27.51 31.68
C THR A 77 1.45 27.38 33.21
N ASP A 78 0.24 27.23 33.77
CA ASP A 78 0.01 26.99 35.19
C ASP A 78 0.23 25.53 35.61
N LYS A 79 0.38 24.62 34.63
CA LYS A 79 0.71 23.21 34.85
C LYS A 79 2.20 23.03 35.09
N SER A 80 2.57 21.90 35.69
CA SER A 80 3.97 21.54 35.84
C SER A 80 4.62 21.30 34.47
N LEU A 81 5.92 21.56 34.39
CA LEU A 81 6.69 21.31 33.16
C LEU A 81 6.65 19.82 32.80
N GLN A 82 6.67 18.91 33.79
CA GLN A 82 6.56 17.46 33.56
C GLN A 82 5.21 17.07 32.98
N GLU A 83 4.09 17.61 33.49
CA GLU A 83 2.75 17.37 32.92
C GLU A 83 2.66 17.85 31.47
N THR A 84 3.22 19.03 31.19
CA THR A 84 3.22 19.62 29.85
C THR A 84 4.03 18.76 28.88
N THR A 85 5.23 18.34 29.27
CA THR A 85 6.10 17.45 28.49
C THR A 85 5.46 16.08 28.27
N ALA A 86 4.82 15.50 29.30
CA ALA A 86 4.11 14.23 29.16
C ALA A 86 2.93 14.34 28.18
N THR A 87 2.19 15.45 28.20
CA THR A 87 1.10 15.72 27.25
C THR A 87 1.62 15.79 25.82
N LEU A 88 2.67 16.58 25.57
CA LEU A 88 3.34 16.64 24.26
C LEU A 88 3.76 15.26 23.76
N SER A 89 4.39 14.47 24.64
CA SER A 89 4.90 13.14 24.30
C SER A 89 3.77 12.15 23.95
N GLN A 90 2.69 12.17 24.73
CA GLN A 90 1.51 11.33 24.47
C GLN A 90 0.86 11.67 23.12
N GLU A 91 0.75 12.95 22.78
CA GLU A 91 0.20 13.39 21.49
C GLU A 91 1.02 12.90 20.30
N VAL A 92 2.34 13.11 20.32
CA VAL A 92 3.22 12.64 19.23
C VAL A 92 3.18 11.12 19.12
N THR A 93 3.18 10.41 20.25
CA THR A 93 3.05 8.95 20.28
C THR A 93 1.72 8.47 19.69
N ALA A 94 0.62 9.16 20.00
CA ALA A 94 -0.70 8.85 19.45
C ALA A 94 -0.74 9.07 17.93
N ILE A 95 -0.17 10.18 17.45
CA ILE A 95 -0.03 10.47 16.01
C ILE A 95 0.76 9.35 15.32
N ASP A 96 1.91 8.96 15.87
CA ASP A 96 2.74 7.90 15.29
C ASP A 96 2.00 6.56 15.18
N ASN A 97 1.24 6.19 16.21
CA ASN A 97 0.45 4.96 16.22
C ASN A 97 -0.65 4.97 15.17
N VAL A 98 -1.39 6.09 15.06
CA VAL A 98 -2.43 6.25 14.03
C VAL A 98 -1.83 6.16 12.64
N MET A 99 -0.71 6.86 12.39
CA MET A 99 -0.06 6.89 11.08
C MET A 99 0.51 5.53 10.69
N LYS A 100 1.11 4.80 11.64
CA LYS A 100 1.60 3.43 11.43
C LYS A 100 0.45 2.50 11.02
N ASN A 101 -0.69 2.55 11.71
CA ASN A 101 -1.83 1.69 11.42
C ASN A 101 -2.43 2.00 10.04
N LYS A 102 -2.63 3.28 9.71
CA LYS A 102 -3.15 3.71 8.40
C LYS A 102 -2.21 3.34 7.25
N LEU A 103 -0.90 3.53 7.41
CA LEU A 103 0.09 3.14 6.40
C LEU A 103 0.11 1.64 6.15
N ASN A 104 0.03 0.83 7.21
CA ASN A 104 0.01 -0.64 7.09
C ASN A 104 -1.21 -1.12 6.29
N LEU A 105 -2.40 -0.60 6.62
CA LEU A 105 -3.65 -0.96 5.93
C LEU A 105 -3.59 -0.57 4.45
N TYR A 106 -3.16 0.65 4.15
CA TYR A 106 -2.98 1.11 2.76
C TYR A 106 -1.99 0.22 1.99
N THR A 107 -0.84 -0.11 2.60
CA THR A 107 0.19 -0.95 1.95
C THR A 107 -0.34 -2.36 1.66
N GLN A 108 -1.11 -2.95 2.57
CA GLN A 108 -1.75 -4.24 2.36
C GLN A 108 -2.71 -4.21 1.16
N ASN A 109 -3.60 -3.23 1.12
CA ASN A 109 -4.60 -3.09 0.04
C ASN A 109 -3.95 -2.79 -1.31
N LYS A 110 -2.92 -1.94 -1.32
CA LYS A 110 -2.13 -1.66 -2.52
C LYS A 110 -1.46 -2.91 -3.08
N ASN A 111 -0.90 -3.77 -2.22
CA ASN A 111 -0.30 -5.04 -2.64
C ASN A 111 -1.34 -6.03 -3.18
N ALA A 112 -2.53 -6.07 -2.57
CA ALA A 112 -3.65 -6.87 -3.07
C ALA A 112 -4.10 -6.41 -4.47
N LEU A 113 -4.26 -5.10 -4.66
CA LEU A 113 -4.58 -4.50 -5.96
C LEU A 113 -3.51 -4.81 -7.02
N GLN A 114 -2.23 -4.67 -6.68
CA GLN A 114 -1.14 -4.99 -7.59
C GLN A 114 -1.17 -6.47 -8.02
N THR A 115 -1.54 -7.37 -7.10
CA THR A 115 -1.70 -8.80 -7.40
C THR A 115 -2.86 -9.04 -8.36
N LEU A 116 -4.01 -8.37 -8.17
CA LEU A 116 -5.15 -8.45 -9.08
C LEU A 116 -4.80 -7.92 -10.48
N GLN A 117 -4.09 -6.79 -10.55
CA GLN A 117 -3.63 -6.20 -11.81
C GLN A 117 -2.67 -7.14 -12.54
N ARG A 118 -1.70 -7.74 -11.82
CA ARG A 118 -0.76 -8.69 -12.42
C ARG A 118 -1.44 -9.90 -13.05
N LYS A 119 -2.54 -10.39 -12.47
CA LYS A 119 -3.33 -11.49 -13.06
C LYS A 119 -3.95 -11.14 -14.41
N GLN A 120 -4.13 -9.85 -14.73
CA GLN A 120 -4.63 -9.41 -16.04
C GLN A 120 -3.53 -9.24 -17.08
N THR A 121 -2.30 -8.98 -16.64
CA THR A 121 -1.15 -8.74 -17.51
C THR A 121 -0.35 -10.02 -17.78
N GLY A 122 0.30 -10.11 -18.94
CA GLY A 122 1.15 -11.24 -19.34
C GLY A 122 0.70 -11.89 -20.65
N ASN A 123 1.47 -12.87 -21.13
CA ASN A 123 1.13 -13.65 -22.31
C ASN A 123 0.04 -14.71 -22.01
N LEU A 124 -0.50 -15.34 -23.05
CA LEU A 124 -1.57 -16.35 -23.00
C LEU A 124 -1.20 -17.63 -22.21
N SER A 125 0.06 -17.80 -21.78
CA SER A 125 0.44 -18.91 -20.90
C SER A 125 0.19 -18.63 -19.41
N VAL A 126 0.07 -17.36 -19.01
CA VAL A 126 -0.07 -16.97 -17.59
C VAL A 126 -1.24 -16.02 -17.30
N ARG A 127 -1.63 -15.15 -18.24
CA ARG A 127 -2.71 -14.18 -18.01
C ARG A 127 -4.06 -14.85 -17.75
N ASN A 128 -4.96 -14.17 -17.03
CA ASN A 128 -6.34 -14.62 -16.90
C ASN A 128 -7.03 -14.71 -18.28
N LEU A 129 -7.81 -15.77 -18.47
CA LEU A 129 -8.52 -16.10 -19.71
C LEU A 129 -9.99 -15.67 -19.72
N ASN A 130 -10.51 -15.13 -18.60
CA ASN A 130 -11.82 -14.50 -18.54
C ASN A 130 -11.95 -13.43 -19.64
N GLY A 131 -13.02 -13.49 -20.42
CA GLY A 131 -13.25 -12.60 -21.58
C GLY A 131 -12.54 -12.99 -22.87
N ILE A 132 -11.53 -13.88 -22.81
CA ILE A 132 -10.90 -14.50 -24.00
C ILE A 132 -11.67 -15.78 -24.37
N VAL A 133 -11.90 -16.64 -23.39
CA VAL A 133 -12.71 -17.85 -23.56
C VAL A 133 -14.18 -17.48 -23.47
N LYS A 134 -14.95 -17.82 -24.51
CA LYS A 134 -16.38 -17.56 -24.62
C LYS A 134 -17.15 -18.85 -24.42
N LYS A 135 -18.43 -18.75 -24.05
CA LYS A 135 -19.36 -19.89 -23.87
C LYS A 135 -19.30 -20.92 -25.01
N GLN A 136 -19.28 -20.44 -26.25
CA GLN A 136 -19.23 -21.26 -27.46
C GLN A 136 -17.96 -22.10 -27.62
N HIS A 137 -16.88 -21.77 -26.90
CA HIS A 137 -15.62 -22.52 -26.94
C HIS A 137 -15.64 -23.74 -26.01
N CYS A 138 -16.61 -23.83 -25.10
CA CYS A 138 -16.62 -24.83 -24.03
C CYS A 138 -17.82 -25.77 -24.14
N VAL A 139 -17.59 -27.05 -23.89
CA VAL A 139 -18.64 -28.03 -23.63
C VAL A 139 -19.10 -27.85 -22.19
N LEU A 140 -20.31 -27.33 -22.01
CA LEU A 140 -20.91 -27.08 -20.70
C LEU A 140 -21.92 -28.17 -20.34
N ASN A 141 -22.13 -28.41 -19.05
CA ASN A 141 -23.14 -29.33 -18.50
C ASN A 141 -23.08 -30.78 -19.03
N SER A 142 -21.91 -31.23 -19.51
CA SER A 142 -21.69 -32.62 -19.87
C SER A 142 -21.30 -33.43 -18.64
N GLU A 143 -21.85 -34.63 -18.49
CA GLU A 143 -21.46 -35.58 -17.45
C GLU A 143 -20.03 -36.09 -17.68
N PHE A 144 -19.69 -36.40 -18.94
CA PHE A 144 -18.46 -37.12 -19.30
C PHE A 144 -17.39 -36.29 -20.00
N LEU A 145 -17.78 -35.22 -20.70
CA LEU A 145 -16.85 -34.40 -21.48
C LEU A 145 -16.51 -33.10 -20.76
N THR A 146 -15.32 -32.59 -21.04
CA THR A 146 -14.90 -31.25 -20.65
C THR A 146 -14.03 -30.64 -21.75
N THR A 147 -13.92 -29.32 -21.75
CA THR A 147 -13.01 -28.59 -22.62
C THR A 147 -11.81 -28.13 -21.82
N LEU A 148 -10.62 -28.53 -22.25
CA LEU A 148 -9.37 -27.97 -21.75
C LEU A 148 -8.93 -26.81 -22.62
N ILE A 149 -8.31 -25.82 -21.99
CA ILE A 149 -7.65 -24.72 -22.67
C ILE A 149 -6.15 -24.92 -22.58
N VAL A 150 -5.45 -24.81 -23.71
CA VAL A 150 -4.01 -25.08 -23.79
C VAL A 150 -3.33 -23.91 -24.50
N ALA A 151 -2.36 -23.30 -23.82
CA ALA A 151 -1.45 -22.35 -24.45
C ALA A 151 -0.31 -23.12 -25.13
N VAL A 152 -0.18 -22.94 -26.44
CA VAL A 152 0.79 -23.63 -27.29
C VAL A 152 1.76 -22.59 -27.82
N PRO A 153 3.10 -22.76 -27.69
CA PRO A 153 4.05 -21.88 -28.33
C PRO A 153 3.85 -21.86 -29.85
N LYS A 154 3.99 -20.70 -30.52
CA LYS A 154 3.82 -20.58 -31.97
C LYS A 154 4.67 -21.56 -32.77
N THR A 155 5.90 -21.80 -32.30
CA THR A 155 6.84 -22.75 -32.90
C THR A 155 6.32 -24.20 -32.89
N LEU A 156 5.35 -24.53 -32.02
CA LEU A 156 4.81 -25.89 -31.85
C LEU A 156 3.38 -26.06 -32.39
N PHE A 157 2.80 -25.08 -33.10
CA PHE A 157 1.43 -25.19 -33.63
C PHE A 157 1.24 -26.40 -34.54
N LYS A 158 2.22 -26.68 -35.42
CA LYS A 158 2.16 -27.84 -36.30
C LYS A 158 2.21 -29.15 -35.52
N GLN A 159 3.01 -29.20 -34.45
CA GLN A 159 3.10 -30.36 -33.58
C GLN A 159 1.80 -30.58 -32.81
N TRP A 160 1.22 -29.52 -32.25
CA TRP A 160 -0.10 -29.57 -31.59
C TRP A 160 -1.16 -30.19 -32.49
N ASN A 161 -1.36 -29.63 -33.69
CA ASN A 161 -2.37 -30.11 -34.64
C ASN A 161 -2.19 -31.57 -35.06
N ASN A 162 -0.96 -32.07 -35.06
CA ASN A 162 -0.65 -33.45 -35.43
C ASN A 162 -0.70 -34.44 -34.25
N ARG A 163 -0.59 -33.96 -33.01
CA ARG A 163 -0.39 -34.81 -31.82
C ARG A 163 -1.55 -34.83 -30.85
N TYR A 164 -2.30 -33.73 -30.71
CA TYR A 164 -3.25 -33.57 -29.61
C TYR A 164 -4.29 -34.70 -29.52
N GLU A 165 -4.75 -35.23 -30.66
CA GLU A 165 -5.72 -36.33 -30.73
C GLU A 165 -5.18 -37.66 -30.21
N THR A 166 -3.86 -37.80 -30.13
CA THR A 166 -3.15 -39.03 -29.77
C THR A 166 -2.37 -38.93 -28.46
N LEU A 167 -2.47 -37.80 -27.74
CA LEU A 167 -1.81 -37.66 -26.44
C LEU A 167 -2.35 -38.71 -25.47
N THR A 168 -3.67 -38.84 -25.36
CA THR A 168 -4.32 -39.86 -24.55
C THR A 168 -5.45 -40.51 -25.33
N ASP A 169 -5.93 -41.64 -24.82
CA ASP A 169 -7.24 -42.12 -25.22
C ASP A 169 -8.32 -41.12 -24.81
N MET A 170 -9.51 -41.25 -25.42
CA MET A 170 -10.69 -40.45 -25.07
C MET A 170 -10.54 -38.93 -25.33
N VAL A 171 -9.75 -38.56 -26.34
CA VAL A 171 -9.75 -37.22 -26.93
C VAL A 171 -10.78 -37.19 -28.06
N VAL A 172 -11.62 -36.15 -28.13
CA VAL A 172 -12.58 -35.99 -29.22
C VAL A 172 -11.82 -35.49 -30.47
N PRO A 173 -11.77 -36.25 -31.58
CA PRO A 173 -11.07 -35.82 -32.78
C PRO A 173 -11.70 -34.57 -33.39
N ARG A 174 -10.87 -33.75 -34.05
CA ARG A 174 -11.22 -32.46 -34.67
C ARG A 174 -11.88 -31.46 -33.71
N SER A 175 -11.69 -31.63 -32.41
CA SER A 175 -12.26 -30.74 -31.39
C SER A 175 -11.39 -29.53 -31.06
N SER A 176 -10.14 -29.49 -31.53
CA SER A 176 -9.25 -28.38 -31.22
C SER A 176 -9.49 -27.17 -32.10
N VAL A 177 -9.68 -26.01 -31.47
CA VAL A 177 -9.88 -24.72 -32.14
C VAL A 177 -8.96 -23.67 -31.52
N LYS A 178 -8.24 -22.92 -32.35
CA LYS A 178 -7.49 -21.75 -31.90
C LYS A 178 -8.46 -20.60 -31.61
N ILE A 179 -8.51 -20.14 -30.37
CA ILE A 179 -9.46 -19.12 -29.91
C ILE A 179 -8.83 -17.74 -29.68
N ALA A 180 -7.51 -17.69 -29.47
CA ALA A 180 -6.73 -16.46 -29.34
C ALA A 180 -5.27 -16.70 -29.70
N GLU A 181 -4.53 -15.62 -29.97
CA GLU A 181 -3.09 -15.66 -30.24
C GLU A 181 -2.47 -14.32 -29.79
N ASP A 182 -1.28 -14.38 -29.18
CA ASP A 182 -0.44 -13.20 -28.87
C ASP A 182 0.88 -13.29 -29.65
N GLU A 183 1.95 -12.63 -29.20
CA GLU A 183 3.25 -12.68 -29.89
C GLU A 183 3.93 -14.06 -29.81
N GLU A 184 3.71 -14.81 -28.72
CA GLU A 184 4.49 -16.02 -28.38
C GLU A 184 3.64 -17.31 -28.41
N PHE A 185 2.35 -17.21 -28.09
CA PHE A 185 1.45 -18.33 -27.85
C PHE A 185 0.15 -18.22 -28.64
N GLY A 186 -0.40 -19.38 -29.00
CA GLY A 186 -1.80 -19.54 -29.40
C GLY A 186 -2.56 -20.27 -28.30
N LEU A 187 -3.79 -19.84 -28.05
CA LEU A 187 -4.69 -20.49 -27.10
C LEU A 187 -5.61 -21.42 -27.89
N PHE A 188 -5.55 -22.71 -27.59
CA PHE A 188 -6.33 -23.76 -28.22
C PHE A 188 -7.31 -24.38 -27.23
N THR A 189 -8.49 -24.72 -27.71
CA THR A 189 -9.39 -25.63 -27.01
C THR A 189 -9.07 -27.08 -27.37
N VAL A 190 -9.48 -28.03 -26.53
CA VAL A 190 -9.57 -29.45 -26.86
C VAL A 190 -10.65 -30.08 -25.99
N THR A 191 -11.49 -30.93 -26.58
CA THR A 191 -12.51 -31.67 -25.81
C THR A 191 -11.99 -33.06 -25.48
N VAL A 192 -12.01 -33.40 -24.20
CA VAL A 192 -11.56 -34.69 -23.66
C VAL A 192 -12.60 -35.25 -22.70
N PHE A 193 -12.51 -36.54 -22.40
CA PHE A 193 -13.28 -37.11 -21.30
C PHE A 193 -12.70 -36.66 -19.96
N LYS A 194 -13.56 -36.33 -19.00
CA LYS A 194 -13.15 -35.84 -17.67
C LYS A 194 -12.15 -36.76 -16.97
N ARG A 195 -12.32 -38.08 -17.12
CA ARG A 195 -11.43 -39.09 -16.51
C ARG A 195 -10.01 -39.10 -17.05
N THR A 196 -9.74 -38.51 -18.22
CA THR A 196 -8.41 -38.45 -18.84
C THR A 196 -7.78 -37.06 -18.78
N VAL A 197 -8.40 -36.10 -18.08
CA VAL A 197 -7.89 -34.71 -17.98
C VAL A 197 -6.49 -34.63 -17.40
N ASP A 198 -6.23 -35.35 -16.31
CA ASP A 198 -4.93 -35.31 -15.64
C ASP A 198 -3.84 -35.94 -16.50
N GLU A 199 -4.14 -37.09 -17.12
CA GLU A 199 -3.23 -37.78 -18.04
C GLU A 199 -2.94 -36.93 -19.27
N PHE A 200 -3.98 -36.33 -19.87
CA PHE A 200 -3.83 -35.45 -21.03
C PHE A 200 -2.98 -34.24 -20.68
N SER A 201 -3.26 -33.60 -19.54
CA SER A 201 -2.49 -32.44 -19.07
C SER A 201 -1.04 -32.81 -18.78
N HIS A 202 -0.77 -34.02 -18.27
CA HIS A 202 0.59 -34.50 -18.05
C HIS A 202 1.34 -34.65 -19.38
N LYS A 203 0.79 -35.41 -20.33
CA LYS A 203 1.42 -35.64 -21.64
C LYS A 203 1.54 -34.37 -22.48
N ALA A 204 0.57 -33.46 -22.36
CA ALA A 204 0.65 -32.15 -22.99
C ALA A 204 1.86 -31.35 -22.49
N ARG A 205 2.17 -31.41 -21.18
CA ARG A 205 3.35 -30.76 -20.60
C ARG A 205 4.66 -31.40 -21.08
N GLU A 206 4.70 -32.72 -21.27
CA GLU A 206 5.88 -33.41 -21.85
C GLU A 206 6.20 -32.91 -23.26
N GLU A 207 5.16 -32.62 -24.05
CA GLU A 207 5.26 -32.00 -25.38
C GLU A 207 5.47 -30.47 -25.34
N ARG A 208 5.70 -29.91 -24.15
CA ARG A 208 5.89 -28.46 -23.89
C ARG A 208 4.67 -27.59 -24.21
N PHE A 209 3.48 -28.18 -24.27
CA PHE A 209 2.22 -27.44 -24.24
C PHE A 209 1.88 -27.05 -22.81
N ILE A 210 1.13 -25.96 -22.64
CA ILE A 210 0.82 -25.41 -21.32
C ILE A 210 -0.69 -25.48 -21.09
N PRO A 211 -1.21 -26.59 -20.50
CA PRO A 211 -2.59 -26.65 -20.04
C PRO A 211 -2.86 -25.52 -19.06
N ARG A 212 -3.94 -24.77 -19.32
CA ARG A 212 -4.39 -23.66 -18.48
C ARG A 212 -5.50 -24.17 -17.58
N ASP A 213 -5.30 -24.02 -16.27
CA ASP A 213 -6.36 -24.24 -15.29
C ASP A 213 -7.42 -23.15 -15.47
N PHE A 214 -8.55 -23.52 -16.06
CA PHE A 214 -9.63 -22.60 -16.41
C PHE A 214 -10.96 -23.34 -16.42
N THR A 215 -11.92 -22.80 -15.69
CA THR A 215 -13.33 -23.21 -15.75
C THR A 215 -14.13 -22.04 -16.26
N TYR A 216 -14.93 -22.27 -17.30
CA TYR A 216 -15.79 -21.21 -17.84
C TYR A 216 -16.90 -20.86 -16.86
N ASP A 217 -17.02 -19.57 -16.59
CA ASP A 217 -18.08 -18.97 -15.80
C ASP A 217 -18.49 -17.67 -16.50
N GLU A 218 -19.81 -17.53 -16.73
CA GLU A 218 -20.41 -16.42 -17.47
C GLU A 218 -20.25 -15.09 -16.71
N ASP A 219 -20.25 -15.16 -15.38
CA ASP A 219 -20.18 -14.00 -14.48
C ASP A 219 -18.74 -13.71 -14.00
N ALA A 220 -17.78 -14.60 -14.25
CA ALA A 220 -16.41 -14.46 -13.74
C ALA A 220 -15.67 -13.23 -14.27
N LEU A 221 -15.91 -12.84 -15.53
CA LEU A 221 -15.33 -11.62 -16.09
C LEU A 221 -15.89 -10.37 -15.39
N GLN A 222 -17.21 -10.31 -15.21
CA GLN A 222 -17.87 -9.19 -14.56
C GLN A 222 -17.47 -9.10 -13.09
N THR A 223 -17.42 -10.24 -12.40
CA THR A 223 -16.98 -10.32 -11.00
C THR A 223 -15.53 -9.83 -10.85
N GLN A 224 -14.63 -10.28 -11.73
CA GLN A 224 -13.24 -9.83 -11.72
C GLN A 224 -13.09 -8.33 -12.01
N GLN A 225 -13.87 -7.79 -12.97
CA GLN A 225 -13.87 -6.35 -13.26
C GLN A 225 -14.36 -5.56 -12.06
N ARG A 226 -15.47 -5.98 -11.44
CA ARG A 226 -16.01 -5.37 -10.23
C ARG A 226 -15.00 -5.39 -9.08
N GLU A 227 -14.38 -6.54 -8.81
CA GLU A 227 -13.35 -6.66 -7.77
C GLU A 227 -12.16 -5.73 -8.01
N LEU A 228 -11.72 -5.59 -9.27
CA LEU A 228 -10.64 -4.68 -9.61
C LEU A 228 -11.04 -3.22 -9.43
N GLU A 229 -12.24 -2.84 -9.88
CA GLU A 229 -12.78 -1.48 -9.74
C GLU A 229 -12.96 -1.11 -8.26
N GLU A 230 -13.55 -2.00 -7.46
CA GLU A 230 -13.73 -1.82 -6.01
C GLU A 230 -12.38 -1.69 -5.30
N ALA A 231 -11.42 -2.57 -5.60
CA ALA A 231 -10.08 -2.51 -5.01
C ALA A 231 -9.33 -1.24 -5.43
N SER A 232 -9.46 -0.81 -6.69
CA SER A 232 -8.84 0.42 -7.18
C SER A 232 -9.47 1.67 -6.57
N ALA A 233 -10.79 1.70 -6.40
CA ALA A 233 -11.48 2.81 -5.76
C ALA A 233 -11.07 2.93 -4.29
N THR A 234 -11.05 1.79 -3.58
CA THR A 234 -10.62 1.71 -2.17
C THR A 234 -9.18 2.20 -1.99
N GLU A 235 -8.24 1.75 -2.84
CA GLU A 235 -6.84 2.17 -2.75
C GLU A 235 -6.69 3.67 -2.97
N ARG A 236 -7.41 4.24 -3.94
CA ARG A 236 -7.39 5.68 -4.24
C ARG A 236 -7.95 6.52 -3.11
N GLU A 237 -9.07 6.08 -2.52
CA GLU A 237 -9.66 6.74 -1.35
C GLU A 237 -8.70 6.72 -0.16
N GLN A 238 -8.11 5.56 0.13
CA GLN A 238 -7.13 5.40 1.20
C GLN A 238 -5.86 6.23 0.97
N GLN A 239 -5.38 6.31 -0.27
CA GLN A 239 -4.23 7.14 -0.61
C GLN A 239 -4.53 8.62 -0.36
N ALA A 240 -5.70 9.10 -0.78
CA ALA A 240 -6.12 10.48 -0.55
C ALA A 240 -6.30 10.79 0.94
N GLU A 241 -6.92 9.88 1.70
CA GLU A 241 -7.07 10.00 3.15
C GLU A 241 -5.69 10.06 3.84
N LEU A 242 -4.79 9.13 3.49
CA LEU A 242 -3.45 9.04 4.06
C LEU A 242 -2.61 10.28 3.74
N LEU A 243 -2.73 10.82 2.51
CA LEU A 243 -2.07 12.06 2.13
C LEU A 243 -2.54 13.24 2.98
N ARG A 244 -3.86 13.42 3.13
CA ARG A 244 -4.43 14.49 3.94
C ARG A 244 -4.01 14.36 5.41
N LEU A 245 -4.09 13.15 5.95
CA LEU A 245 -3.75 12.87 7.34
C LEU A 245 -2.26 13.10 7.63
N THR A 246 -1.37 12.67 6.71
CA THR A 246 0.07 12.91 6.83
C THR A 246 0.38 14.41 6.89
N LYS A 247 -0.27 15.25 6.06
CA LYS A 247 -0.07 16.72 6.09
C LYS A 247 -0.50 17.33 7.43
N THR A 248 -1.69 17.00 7.91
CA THR A 248 -2.19 17.49 9.21
C THR A 248 -1.26 17.06 10.35
N ASN A 249 -0.92 15.76 10.40
CA ASN A 249 -0.10 15.20 11.46
C ASN A 249 1.35 15.69 11.41
N PHE A 250 1.89 15.97 10.22
CA PHE A 250 3.18 16.63 10.09
C PHE A 250 3.16 18.00 10.79
N GLY A 251 2.17 18.84 10.48
CA GLY A 251 2.01 20.16 11.09
C GLY A 251 1.87 20.07 12.62
N GLU A 252 1.00 19.18 13.11
CA GLU A 252 0.79 19.00 14.55
C GLU A 252 2.06 18.50 15.26
N THR A 253 2.76 17.52 14.68
CA THR A 253 3.98 16.97 15.27
C THR A 253 5.11 18.00 15.27
N PHE A 254 5.27 18.76 14.18
CA PHE A 254 6.26 19.83 14.10
C PHE A 254 5.96 20.95 15.11
N ALA A 255 4.68 21.33 15.25
CA ALA A 255 4.26 22.31 16.25
C ALA A 255 4.60 21.82 17.66
N SER A 256 4.29 20.57 18.01
CA SER A 256 4.64 19.96 19.30
C SER A 256 6.16 19.90 19.51
N TRP A 257 6.94 19.64 18.46
CA TRP A 257 8.40 19.67 18.51
C TRP A 257 8.95 21.05 18.84
N LEU A 258 8.40 22.10 18.24
CA LEU A 258 8.83 23.47 18.55
C LEU A 258 8.46 23.89 19.98
N HIS A 259 7.31 23.43 20.51
CA HIS A 259 6.95 23.62 21.92
C HIS A 259 7.91 22.88 22.87
N LEU A 260 8.28 21.64 22.54
CA LEU A 260 9.28 20.88 23.29
C LEU A 260 10.64 21.61 23.30
N LYS A 261 11.07 22.16 22.16
CA LYS A 261 12.28 22.99 22.08
C LYS A 261 12.18 24.24 22.94
N ALA A 262 11.02 24.90 23.00
CA ALA A 262 10.80 26.05 23.87
C ALA A 262 10.95 25.67 25.37
N LEU A 263 10.38 24.54 25.78
CA LEU A 263 10.53 24.01 27.15
C LEU A 263 11.99 23.70 27.46
N ARG A 264 12.71 23.09 26.51
CA ARG A 264 14.13 22.77 26.66
C ARG A 264 14.99 24.03 26.83
N VAL A 265 14.77 25.06 26.01
CA VAL A 265 15.46 26.35 26.15
C VAL A 265 15.17 26.98 27.51
N PHE A 266 13.92 26.97 27.97
CA PHE A 266 13.55 27.49 29.28
C PHE A 266 14.25 26.73 30.43
N VAL A 267 14.14 25.39 30.45
CA VAL A 267 14.75 24.55 31.49
C VAL A 267 16.27 24.70 31.53
N GLU A 268 16.93 24.66 30.37
CA GLU A 268 18.39 24.85 30.30
C GLU A 268 18.80 26.26 30.75
N SER A 269 18.00 27.29 30.48
CA SER A 269 18.28 28.66 30.92
C SER A 269 18.20 28.78 32.45
N VAL A 270 17.14 28.24 33.06
CA VAL A 270 17.00 28.22 34.53
C VAL A 270 18.14 27.44 35.19
N LEU A 271 18.51 26.28 34.64
CA LEU A 271 19.60 25.46 35.19
C LEU A 271 20.98 26.14 35.09
N ARG A 272 21.21 26.96 34.06
CA ARG A 272 22.51 27.62 33.83
C ARG A 272 22.63 28.99 34.51
N TYR A 273 21.55 29.78 34.50
CA TYR A 273 21.58 31.18 34.92
C TYR A 273 20.83 31.44 36.22
N GLY A 274 20.08 30.46 36.74
CA GLY A 274 19.33 30.57 37.99
C GLY A 274 17.99 31.31 37.81
N LEU A 275 17.43 31.75 38.94
CA LEU A 275 16.18 32.51 39.00
C LEU A 275 16.45 33.96 39.43
N PRO A 276 15.66 34.94 38.95
CA PRO A 276 14.55 34.81 38.00
C PRO A 276 15.03 34.50 36.55
N PRO A 277 14.21 33.80 35.75
CA PRO A 277 14.52 33.44 34.36
C PRO A 277 14.53 34.65 33.41
#